data_AF-A0A7Y1ASQ8-F1
#
_entry.id   AF-A0A7Y1ASQ8-F1
#
_cell.length_a   1.000
_cell.length_b   1.000
_cell.length_c   1.000
_cell.angle_alpha   90.00
_cell.angle_beta   90.00
_cell.angle_gamma   90.00
#
_symmetry.space_group_name_H-M   'P 1'
#
loop_
_entity.id
_entity.type
_entity.pdbx_description
1 polymer ?
#
loop_
_entity_poly.entity_id
_entity_poly.type
_entity_poly.pdbx_seq_one_letter_code
_entity_poly.pdbx_strand_id
1 'polypeptide(L)'
;MSTGFTEDEMRRALGLDTPTPAAAPQPEPELPPAAPVKTAERAPVKRRGPVLRVTMNVSKEYDGEVTQFIHDSKSLSRFDAEQEAKKALAKAKFKYYELASIVKVD
;
A
#
# COMPACT_ATOMS: atom_id res chain seq x y z
N MET A 1 10.14 -18.56 -50.12
CA MET A 1 9.36 -19.68 -49.53
C MET A 1 9.83 -19.85 -48.09
N SER A 2 9.25 -19.10 -47.15
CA SER A 2 9.49 -19.36 -45.72
C SER A 2 8.30 -20.14 -45.22
N THR A 3 8.48 -21.45 -45.09
CA THR A 3 7.58 -22.32 -44.32
C THR A 3 7.70 -21.87 -42.87
N GLY A 4 6.82 -20.96 -42.47
CA GLY A 4 6.78 -20.41 -41.11
C GLY A 4 6.62 -21.55 -40.12
N PHE A 5 7.37 -21.47 -39.01
CA PHE A 5 7.26 -22.38 -37.89
C PHE A 5 5.79 -22.60 -37.53
N THR A 6 5.47 -23.85 -37.22
CA THR A 6 4.14 -24.20 -36.72
C THR A 6 3.93 -23.60 -35.34
N GLU A 7 2.68 -23.31 -34.98
CA GLU A 7 2.33 -22.74 -33.67
C GLU A 7 2.89 -23.60 -32.51
N ASP A 8 2.87 -24.91 -32.68
CA ASP A 8 3.38 -25.87 -31.69
C ASP A 8 4.90 -25.73 -31.47
N GLU A 9 5.66 -25.43 -32.52
CA GLU A 9 7.11 -25.19 -32.40
C GLU A 9 7.40 -23.87 -31.66
N MET A 10 6.58 -22.84 -31.86
CA MET A 10 6.70 -21.57 -31.13
C MET A 10 6.36 -21.76 -29.64
N ARG A 11 5.37 -22.59 -29.31
CA ARG A 11 5.02 -22.91 -27.91
C ARG A 11 6.12 -23.69 -27.20
N ARG A 12 6.74 -24.66 -27.87
CA ARG A 12 7.94 -25.38 -27.37
C ARG A 12 9.10 -24.43 -27.10
N ALA A 13 9.42 -23.55 -28.05
CA ALA A 13 10.52 -22.61 -27.91
C ALA A 13 10.32 -21.63 -26.74
N LEU A 14 9.07 -21.25 -26.45
CA LEU A 14 8.69 -20.40 -25.33
C LEU A 14 8.54 -21.16 -23.99
N GLY A 15 8.75 -22.48 -23.98
CA GLY A 15 8.59 -23.31 -22.78
C GLY A 15 7.15 -23.37 -22.26
N LEU A 16 6.16 -23.11 -23.12
CA LEU A 16 4.73 -23.13 -22.77
C LEU A 16 4.11 -24.53 -22.81
N ASP A 17 4.86 -25.51 -23.32
CA ASP A 17 4.50 -26.93 -23.33
C ASP A 17 4.67 -27.52 -21.92
N THR A 18 3.74 -27.17 -21.03
CA THR A 18 3.58 -27.87 -19.75
C THR A 18 2.65 -29.05 -19.96
N PRO A 19 3.08 -30.30 -19.73
CA PRO A 19 2.16 -31.41 -19.68
C PRO A 19 1.24 -31.20 -18.48
N THR A 20 -0.05 -30.93 -18.72
CA THR A 20 -1.07 -30.97 -17.68
C THR A 20 -1.00 -32.34 -17.01
N PRO A 21 -0.60 -32.43 -15.71
CA PRO A 21 -0.69 -33.70 -15.02
C PRO A 21 -2.18 -34.05 -14.89
N ALA A 22 -2.54 -35.26 -15.31
CA ALA A 22 -3.86 -35.80 -15.06
C ALA A 22 -4.16 -35.74 -13.56
N ALA A 23 -5.25 -35.08 -13.17
CA ALA A 23 -5.68 -35.00 -11.79
C ALA A 23 -5.92 -36.42 -11.25
N ALA A 24 -5.08 -36.86 -10.32
CA ALA A 24 -5.35 -38.05 -9.52
C ALA A 24 -6.50 -37.74 -8.54
N PRO A 25 -7.48 -38.64 -8.36
CA PRO A 25 -8.51 -38.45 -7.34
C PRO A 25 -7.88 -38.53 -5.96
N GLN A 26 -7.92 -37.43 -5.22
CA GLN A 26 -7.45 -37.32 -3.85
C GLN A 26 -8.53 -37.91 -2.92
N PRO A 27 -8.20 -38.78 -1.95
CA PRO A 27 -9.20 -39.30 -1.01
C PRO A 27 -9.66 -38.17 -0.07
N GLU A 28 -10.99 -38.03 0.07
CA GLU A 28 -11.62 -37.09 0.99
C GLU A 28 -11.26 -37.46 2.44
N PRO A 29 -10.70 -36.54 3.25
CA PRO A 29 -10.59 -36.77 4.68
C PRO A 29 -11.96 -36.54 5.34
N GLU A 30 -12.50 -37.56 6.01
CA GLU A 30 -13.64 -37.40 6.91
C GLU A 30 -13.27 -36.46 8.05
N LEU A 31 -13.77 -35.22 7.98
CA LEU A 31 -13.67 -34.26 9.07
C LEU A 31 -14.81 -34.53 10.07
N PRO A 32 -14.53 -34.68 11.38
CA PRO A 32 -15.60 -34.78 12.37
C PRO A 32 -16.42 -33.48 12.42
N PRO A 33 -17.71 -33.54 12.81
CA PRO A 33 -18.57 -32.37 12.83
C PRO A 33 -18.02 -31.34 13.81
N ALA A 34 -17.54 -30.22 13.28
CA ALA A 34 -17.08 -29.09 14.06
C ALA A 34 -18.24 -28.51 14.86
N ALA A 35 -18.12 -28.52 16.19
CA ALA A 35 -19.06 -27.80 17.06
C ALA A 35 -19.06 -26.31 16.68
N PRO A 36 -20.23 -25.63 16.68
CA PRO A 36 -20.31 -24.22 16.33
C PRO A 36 -19.58 -23.40 17.40
N VAL A 37 -18.36 -22.98 17.08
CA VAL A 37 -17.62 -22.03 17.88
C VAL A 37 -18.37 -20.71 17.77
N LYS A 38 -18.99 -20.27 18.87
CA LYS A 38 -19.62 -18.96 18.95
C LYS A 38 -18.55 -17.91 18.64
N THR A 39 -18.58 -17.37 17.44
CA THR A 39 -17.76 -16.23 17.04
C THR A 39 -18.23 -15.04 17.87
N ALA A 40 -17.48 -14.71 18.93
CA ALA A 40 -17.62 -13.42 19.56
C ALA A 40 -17.43 -12.35 18.49
N GLU A 41 -18.43 -11.49 18.31
CA GLU A 41 -18.35 -10.34 17.42
C GLU A 41 -17.13 -9.51 17.82
N ARG A 42 -16.04 -9.64 17.05
CA ARG A 42 -14.90 -8.75 17.20
C ARG A 42 -15.40 -7.38 16.76
N ALA A 43 -15.40 -6.44 17.70
CA ALA A 43 -15.65 -5.03 17.41
C ALA A 43 -14.83 -4.64 16.16
N PRO A 44 -15.40 -3.88 15.21
CA PRO A 44 -14.69 -3.47 14.02
C PRO A 44 -13.51 -2.60 14.45
N VAL A 45 -12.33 -3.21 14.54
CA VAL A 45 -11.08 -2.49 14.68
C VAL A 45 -11.00 -1.65 13.42
N LYS A 46 -11.25 -0.35 13.56
CA LYS A 46 -11.03 0.63 12.49
C LYS A 46 -9.54 0.58 12.18
N ARG A 47 -9.16 -0.33 11.29
CA ARG A 47 -7.81 -0.42 10.74
C ARG A 47 -7.59 0.90 10.03
N ARG A 48 -6.96 1.84 10.71
CA ARG A 48 -6.44 3.04 10.07
C ARG A 48 -5.42 2.48 9.08
N GLY A 49 -5.69 2.59 7.79
CA GLY A 49 -4.70 2.22 6.78
C GLY A 49 -3.41 2.99 7.03
N PRO A 50 -2.27 2.54 6.51
CA PRO A 50 -0.98 3.18 6.77
C PRO A 50 -1.06 4.68 6.45
N VAL A 51 -0.67 5.52 7.41
CA VAL A 51 -0.73 6.98 7.31
C VAL A 51 0.68 7.54 7.23
N LEU A 52 0.92 8.53 6.38
CA LEU A 52 2.17 9.27 6.39
C LEU A 52 2.02 10.51 7.26
N ARG A 53 2.80 10.58 8.34
CA ARG A 53 2.94 11.78 9.16
C ARG A 53 4.09 12.63 8.64
N VAL A 54 3.76 13.81 8.16
CA VAL A 54 4.70 14.83 7.72
C VAL A 54 4.90 15.82 8.85
N THR A 55 6.16 16.02 9.26
CA THR A 55 6.54 17.02 10.26
C THR A 55 7.34 18.11 9.57
N MET A 56 6.90 19.35 9.70
CA MET A 56 7.55 20.53 9.12
C MET A 56 7.81 21.57 10.20
N ASN A 57 9.00 22.16 10.16
CA ASN A 57 9.33 23.34 10.96
C ASN A 57 8.82 24.56 10.20
N VAL A 58 7.96 25.36 10.81
CA VAL A 58 7.31 26.49 10.12
C VAL A 58 7.41 27.77 10.91
N SER A 59 7.53 28.88 10.17
CA SER A 59 7.55 30.23 10.74
C SER A 59 6.70 31.17 9.88
N LYS A 60 6.12 32.17 10.54
CA LYS A 60 5.40 33.27 9.88
C LYS A 60 6.33 34.41 9.49
N GLU A 61 7.40 34.62 10.26
CA GLU A 61 8.37 35.69 10.11
C GLU A 61 9.76 35.12 9.81
N TYR A 62 10.59 35.87 9.08
CA TYR A 62 11.95 35.44 8.76
C TYR A 62 12.80 35.51 10.03
N ASP A 63 13.42 34.39 10.42
CA ASP A 63 14.13 34.22 11.70
C ASP A 63 13.26 34.40 12.96
N GLY A 64 11.94 34.21 12.80
CA GLY A 64 10.96 34.25 13.89
C GLY A 64 10.78 32.92 14.60
N GLU A 65 9.71 32.81 15.39
CA GLU A 65 9.42 31.63 16.19
C GLU A 65 9.12 30.40 15.31
N VAL A 66 10.01 29.42 15.35
CA VAL A 66 9.87 28.16 14.62
C VAL A 66 8.93 27.23 15.40
N THR A 67 7.78 26.93 14.81
CA THR A 67 6.79 26.01 15.36
C THR A 67 6.80 24.70 14.58
N GLN A 68 6.63 23.56 15.25
CA GLN A 68 6.45 22.28 14.58
C GLN A 68 5.00 22.10 14.11
N PHE A 69 4.83 21.86 12.82
CA PHE A 69 3.56 21.54 12.19
C PHE A 69 3.53 20.06 11.80
N ILE A 70 2.52 19.35 12.29
CA ILE A 70 2.33 17.92 12.03
C ILE A 70 1.09 17.74 11.16
N HIS A 71 1.26 17.08 10.02
CA HIS A 71 0.18 16.75 9.11
C HIS A 71 0.13 15.26 8.81
N ASP A 72 -0.99 14.62 9.13
CA ASP A 72 -1.25 13.22 8.84
C ASP A 72 -1.97 13.10 7.49
N SER A 73 -1.27 12.61 6.47
CA SER A 73 -1.80 12.36 5.13
C SER A 73 -2.25 10.90 4.99
N LYS A 74 -3.41 10.71 4.35
CA LYS A 74 -3.94 9.39 3.98
C LYS A 74 -3.24 8.81 2.74
N SER A 75 -2.44 9.62 2.05
CA SER A 75 -1.65 9.15 0.90
C SER A 75 -0.41 8.40 1.38
N LEU A 76 -0.05 7.34 0.66
CA LEU A 76 1.19 6.58 0.87
C LEU A 76 2.38 7.13 0.07
N SER A 77 2.13 8.12 -0.78
CA SER A 77 3.15 8.81 -1.58
C SER A 77 3.75 9.96 -0.77
N ARG A 78 5.08 9.94 -0.61
CA ARG A 78 5.80 11.01 0.12
C ARG A 78 5.57 12.38 -0.53
N PHE A 79 5.63 12.45 -1.86
CA PHE A 79 5.47 13.70 -2.59
C PHE A 79 4.06 14.29 -2.42
N ASP A 80 3.03 13.44 -2.48
CA ASP A 80 1.65 13.90 -2.29
C ASP A 80 1.41 14.35 -0.85
N ALA A 81 1.97 13.63 0.12
CA ALA A 81 1.91 14.01 1.53
C ALA A 81 2.60 15.36 1.80
N GLU A 82 3.75 15.63 1.18
CA GLU A 82 4.42 16.94 1.24
C GLU A 82 3.57 18.05 0.62
N GLN A 83 2.96 17.81 -0.54
CA GLN A 83 2.10 18.80 -1.18
C GLN A 83 0.86 19.12 -0.36
N GLU A 84 0.23 18.11 0.25
CA GLU A 84 -0.89 18.31 1.18
C GLU A 84 -0.47 19.12 2.41
N ALA A 85 0.68 18.81 3.00
CA ALA A 85 1.25 19.58 4.10
C ALA A 85 1.51 21.04 3.70
N LYS A 86 2.12 21.30 2.53
CA LYS A 86 2.33 22.68 2.01
C LYS A 86 1.01 23.43 1.81
N LYS A 87 -0.03 22.77 1.30
CA LYS A 87 -1.37 23.37 1.18
C LYS A 87 -1.96 23.70 2.54
N ALA A 88 -1.78 22.83 3.53
CA ALA A 88 -2.23 23.07 4.90
C ALA A 88 -1.48 24.26 5.54
N LEU A 89 -0.17 24.38 5.30
CA LEU A 89 0.64 25.51 5.74
C LEU A 89 0.23 26.83 5.11
N ALA A 90 -0.05 26.83 3.81
CA ALA A 90 -0.56 28.00 3.11
C ALA A 90 -1.91 28.47 3.68
N LYS A 91 -2.80 27.54 4.03
CA LYS A 91 -4.07 27.85 4.73
C LYS A 91 -3.84 28.47 6.11
N ALA A 92 -2.80 28.00 6.82
CA ALA A 92 -2.39 28.53 8.11
C ALA A 92 -1.51 29.80 8.01
N LYS A 93 -1.30 30.33 6.80
CA LYS A 93 -0.53 31.55 6.50
C LYS A 93 0.94 31.50 6.98
N PHE A 94 1.54 30.31 7.02
CA PHE A 94 2.97 30.19 7.23
C PHE A 94 3.72 30.55 5.95
N LYS A 95 4.78 31.37 6.08
CA LYS A 95 5.52 31.92 4.95
C LYS A 95 6.83 31.18 4.71
N TYR A 96 7.46 30.72 5.79
CA TYR A 96 8.69 29.94 5.75
C TYR A 96 8.42 28.56 6.32
N TYR A 97 8.92 27.54 5.65
CA TYR A 97 8.78 26.17 6.08
C TYR A 97 9.96 25.33 5.63
N GLU A 98 10.31 24.37 6.47
CA GLU A 98 11.33 23.38 6.21
C GLU A 98 10.75 22.00 6.53
N LEU A 99 11.01 21.03 5.65
CA LEU A 99 10.59 19.65 5.88
C LEU A 99 11.55 19.00 6.87
N ALA A 100 11.04 18.62 8.05
CA ALA A 100 11.86 17.94 9.06
C ALA A 100 11.88 16.43 8.85
N SER A 101 10.70 15.80 8.70
CA SER A 101 10.62 14.34 8.50
C SER A 101 9.29 13.89 7.90
N ILE A 102 9.31 12.71 7.28
CA ILE A 102 8.13 11.99 6.81
C ILE A 102 8.22 10.56 7.33
N VAL A 103 7.32 10.20 8.23
CA VAL A 103 7.33 8.92 8.92
C VAL A 103 6.03 8.18 8.62
N LYS A 104 6.14 6.88 8.34
CA LYS A 104 4.98 5.98 8.26
C LYS A 104 4.49 5.70 9.68
N VAL A 105 3.22 5.96 9.92
CA VAL A 105 2.54 5.65 11.17
C VAL A 105 1.57 4.51 10.88
N ASP A 106 1.85 3.35 11.47
CA ASP A 106 1.05 2.12 11.39
C ASP A 106 0.00 2.05 12.51
#